data_AF-A0A928FQM6-F1
#
_entry.id   AF-A0A928FQM6-F1
#
_cell.length_a   1.000
_cell.length_b   1.000
_cell.length_c   1.000
_cell.angle_alpha   90.00
_cell.angle_beta   90.00
_cell.angle_gamma   90.00
#
_symmetry.space_group_name_H-M   'P 1'
#
loop_
_entity.id
_entity.type
_entity.pdbx_description
1 polymer ?
#
loop_
_entity_poly.entity_id
_entity_poly.type
_entity_poly.pdbx_seq_one_letter_code
_entity_poly.pdbx_strand_id
1 'polypeptide(L)'
;MKRTLKKLIGLMLVFALLTVPAANTVTAVNSVAEETENPYNKLHFYLDNEENYTIDSYSELAQATASLKTNAATYALTNTEDTAESELHVTVEFASNFMETAKYQEFLNERETLETIDEVHEWRARLNAYSKEFHENLVAKNMKSLSDMEYSDYDVIGYSPFVVLRTSPDDISTAALLDVASCDSVEHVSVAYEEIPENSDIDIGYPTVEWDDCLRAVGAYDVVDKGIYTGDGVRVGIYEVGELLDMTHTNLIGKNIIKRNYTPNYVNMTPEEISNACEHARDVTSVAVLIAPEAEFYVSAHYGDSLEWFIDQGCDIVNCSFGYNDGLGYKHNVDAIYDYQVKTHRITMVACAGNTSSQSEFGEVSSPGCAVNTITVGGVNCFYGAWSHSASACYIYPDNDFAIVKPNVSAPYKMGIPYIGSKAGTSFSTPMVTGCIALFLEANPSYLTTPEKILSLITATAQETSDYSNDIGEFDDGVGAGMINLDMMLCANPNCIGAYNTNFSLDVEIHNSSVYLSVGDDIQVALSWLIDIKASTYESSLTGDINLHVEGIYVTDYDLYLYDANDNIVASSQIKKGNVELIRWTATSSGVYRIVVYQAGYKHLNNSGDPISLTYCIT
;
A
#
# COMPACT_ATOMS: atom_id res chain seq x y z
N MET A 1 -6.83 50.63 -13.87
CA MET A 1 -7.74 51.78 -13.75
C MET A 1 -9.00 51.51 -14.59
N LYS A 2 -10.17 51.38 -13.93
CA LYS A 2 -11.56 51.26 -14.46
C LYS A 2 -11.92 49.98 -15.23
N ARG A 3 -12.69 49.03 -14.66
CA ARG A 3 -14.13 48.96 -14.28
C ARG A 3 -15.10 48.59 -15.43
N THR A 4 -15.67 47.37 -15.29
CA THR A 4 -17.10 47.00 -15.37
C THR A 4 -17.79 46.89 -16.75
N LEU A 5 -18.38 45.72 -17.09
CA LEU A 5 -19.84 45.55 -17.18
C LEU A 5 -20.32 44.08 -17.24
N LYS A 6 -21.40 43.84 -16.49
CA LYS A 6 -22.17 42.60 -16.27
C LYS A 6 -23.30 42.42 -17.32
N LYS A 7 -23.73 41.16 -17.46
CA LYS A 7 -25.08 40.63 -17.82
C LYS A 7 -25.56 40.68 -19.27
N LEU A 8 -25.89 39.51 -19.82
CA LEU A 8 -27.24 39.27 -20.38
C LEU A 8 -27.66 37.80 -20.24
N ILE A 9 -28.91 37.64 -19.78
CA ILE A 9 -29.65 36.39 -19.56
C ILE A 9 -30.32 36.00 -20.87
N GLY A 10 -30.29 34.70 -21.21
CA GLY A 10 -31.01 34.13 -22.36
C GLY A 10 -31.66 32.81 -21.99
N LEU A 11 -32.92 32.90 -21.56
CA LEU A 11 -33.82 31.79 -21.26
C LEU A 11 -34.34 31.19 -22.58
N MET A 12 -34.15 29.89 -22.83
CA MET A 12 -34.88 29.18 -23.88
C MET A 12 -35.23 27.76 -23.41
N LEU A 13 -36.47 27.61 -22.95
CA LEU A 13 -37.14 26.33 -22.75
C LEU A 13 -37.47 25.72 -24.11
N VAL A 14 -37.07 24.47 -24.34
CA VAL A 14 -37.73 23.58 -25.30
C VAL A 14 -37.98 22.24 -24.62
N PHE A 15 -39.26 21.92 -24.45
CA PHE A 15 -39.77 20.63 -24.01
C PHE A 15 -39.49 19.56 -25.08
N ALA A 16 -38.91 18.44 -24.69
CA ALA A 16 -39.02 17.17 -25.41
C ALA A 16 -39.42 16.07 -24.40
N LEU A 17 -40.68 15.64 -24.47
CA LEU A 17 -41.15 14.42 -23.81
C LEU A 17 -40.49 13.22 -24.50
N LEU A 18 -39.75 12.41 -23.75
CA LEU A 18 -39.56 10.99 -24.04
C LEU A 18 -39.71 10.20 -22.73
N THR A 19 -40.61 9.24 -22.78
CA THR A 19 -41.11 8.39 -21.70
C THR A 19 -40.08 7.35 -21.27
N VAL A 20 -39.80 7.26 -19.97
CA VAL A 20 -39.10 6.13 -19.32
C VAL A 20 -40.11 5.40 -18.44
N PRO A 21 -40.24 4.06 -18.47
CA PRO A 21 -41.10 3.34 -17.56
C PRO A 21 -40.45 3.19 -16.17
N ALA A 22 -41.31 3.15 -15.16
CA ALA A 22 -41.03 3.29 -13.73
C ALA A 22 -39.95 2.33 -13.16
N ALA A 23 -38.98 2.92 -12.46
CA ALA A 23 -38.25 2.24 -11.38
C ALA A 23 -39.07 2.35 -10.10
N ASN A 24 -39.23 1.21 -9.41
CA ASN A 24 -39.90 1.12 -8.12
C ASN A 24 -39.21 2.01 -7.08
N THR A 25 -40.05 2.73 -6.34
CA THR A 25 -39.70 3.58 -5.21
C THR A 25 -39.04 2.78 -4.08
N VAL A 26 -37.82 3.15 -3.70
CA VAL A 26 -37.31 2.95 -2.34
C VAL A 26 -37.52 4.27 -1.59
N THR A 27 -38.32 4.18 -0.55
CA THR A 27 -38.68 5.27 0.37
C THR A 27 -37.57 5.56 1.38
N ALA A 28 -37.37 6.86 1.62
CA ALA A 28 -36.79 7.49 2.80
C ALA A 28 -35.28 7.32 3.05
N VAL A 29 -34.47 8.12 2.33
CA VAL A 29 -33.25 8.68 2.92
C VAL A 29 -33.71 9.81 3.84
N ASN A 30 -33.57 9.64 5.15
CA ASN A 30 -33.65 10.76 6.08
C ASN A 30 -32.56 11.76 5.67
N SER A 31 -32.95 13.00 5.41
CA SER A 31 -32.02 14.11 5.25
C SER A 31 -31.27 14.30 6.58
N VAL A 32 -30.10 13.67 6.69
CA VAL A 32 -29.11 14.05 7.70
C VAL A 32 -28.62 15.44 7.29
N ALA A 33 -28.67 16.39 8.21
CA ALA A 33 -28.07 17.69 7.98
C ALA A 33 -26.57 17.47 7.72
N GLU A 34 -26.01 18.08 6.68
CA GLU A 34 -24.56 18.21 6.53
C GLU A 34 -24.05 18.98 7.74
N GLU A 35 -23.64 18.27 8.80
CA GLU A 35 -22.76 18.84 9.82
C GLU A 35 -21.44 19.11 9.10
N THR A 36 -21.04 20.36 9.05
CA THR A 36 -19.73 20.75 8.52
C THR A 36 -18.68 20.03 9.34
N GLU A 37 -17.89 19.19 8.66
CA GLU A 37 -16.81 18.41 9.24
C GLU A 37 -15.92 19.30 10.12
N ASN A 38 -15.59 18.81 11.32
CA ASN A 38 -14.73 19.53 12.24
C ASN A 38 -13.32 19.64 11.61
N PRO A 39 -12.81 20.85 11.28
CA PRO A 39 -11.54 20.99 10.57
C PRO A 39 -10.35 20.43 11.34
N TYR A 40 -10.46 20.27 12.66
CA TYR A 40 -9.39 19.66 13.45
C TYR A 40 -9.16 18.18 13.12
N ASN A 41 -10.19 17.44 12.70
CA ASN A 41 -10.08 16.02 12.33
C ASN A 41 -9.26 15.79 11.04
N LYS A 42 -9.01 16.87 10.28
CA LYS A 42 -8.20 16.84 9.06
C LYS A 42 -6.72 17.03 9.32
N LEU A 43 -6.34 17.41 10.54
CA LEU A 43 -4.97 17.78 10.89
C LEU A 43 -4.26 16.61 11.57
N HIS A 44 -3.15 16.18 10.97
CA HIS A 44 -2.33 15.07 11.42
C HIS A 44 -0.89 15.55 11.65
N PHE A 45 -0.29 15.25 12.80
CA PHE A 45 1.06 15.66 13.15
C PHE A 45 1.91 14.45 13.46
N TYR A 46 2.95 14.23 12.67
CA TYR A 46 3.90 13.14 12.84
C TYR A 46 5.22 13.72 13.38
N LEU A 47 5.37 13.70 14.71
CA LEU A 47 6.54 14.21 15.43
C LEU A 47 7.20 13.06 16.19
N ASP A 48 8.53 12.95 16.12
CA ASP A 48 9.29 11.81 16.65
C ASP A 48 8.84 11.31 18.04
N ASN A 49 8.65 9.99 18.13
CA ASN A 49 8.48 9.20 19.35
C ASN A 49 7.23 9.45 20.21
N GLU A 50 6.21 10.13 19.70
CA GLU A 50 4.92 10.24 20.40
C GLU A 50 3.78 9.71 19.53
N GLU A 51 2.83 8.98 20.15
CA GLU A 51 1.59 8.55 19.49
C GLU A 51 0.90 9.74 18.84
N ASN A 52 0.36 9.55 17.63
CA ASN A 52 -0.31 10.59 16.86
C ASN A 52 -1.34 11.33 17.72
N TYR A 53 -1.11 12.63 17.93
CA TYR A 53 -1.99 13.46 18.75
C TYR A 53 -3.29 13.75 18.00
N THR A 54 -4.42 13.34 18.56
CA THR A 54 -5.73 13.84 18.11
C THR A 54 -5.82 15.33 18.46
N ILE A 55 -6.10 16.14 17.45
CA ILE A 55 -6.35 17.58 17.61
C ILE A 55 -7.86 17.77 17.56
N ASP A 56 -8.46 18.19 18.68
CA ASP A 56 -9.90 18.42 18.77
C ASP A 56 -10.24 19.90 19.02
N SER A 57 -9.22 20.72 19.25
CA SER A 57 -9.39 22.13 19.62
C SER A 57 -8.26 23.03 19.13
N TYR A 58 -8.56 24.33 19.03
CA TYR A 58 -7.54 25.35 18.75
C TYR A 58 -6.39 25.32 19.76
N SER A 59 -6.68 25.02 21.02
CA SER A 59 -5.66 24.98 22.08
C SER A 59 -4.67 23.85 21.86
N GLU A 60 -5.15 22.65 21.48
CA GLU A 60 -4.28 21.52 21.14
C GLU A 60 -3.50 21.78 19.86
N LEU A 61 -4.15 22.33 18.82
CA LEU A 61 -3.45 22.72 17.59
C LEU A 61 -2.34 23.75 17.88
N ALA A 62 -2.61 24.72 18.75
CA ALA A 62 -1.62 25.71 19.15
C ALA A 62 -0.45 25.10 19.92
N GLN A 63 -0.71 24.08 20.75
CA GLN A 63 0.33 23.33 21.45
C GLN A 63 1.18 22.52 20.47
N ALA A 64 0.56 21.74 19.58
CA ALA A 64 1.26 20.97 18.54
C ALA A 64 2.12 21.88 17.65
N THR A 65 1.56 23.01 17.18
CA THR A 65 2.31 24.01 16.39
C THR A 65 3.51 24.57 17.16
N ALA A 66 3.37 24.84 18.47
CA ALA A 66 4.46 25.33 19.29
C ALA A 66 5.54 24.27 19.56
N SER A 67 5.15 22.99 19.64
CA SER A 67 6.08 21.86 19.79
C SER A 67 6.98 21.70 18.57
N LEU A 68 6.50 21.98 17.35
CA LEU A 68 7.35 22.03 16.15
C LEU A 68 8.59 22.90 16.39
N LYS A 69 8.40 24.15 16.80
CA LYS A 69 9.53 25.08 17.04
C LYS A 69 10.47 24.59 18.14
N THR A 70 9.93 23.92 19.16
CA THR A 70 10.71 23.40 20.28
C THR A 70 11.56 22.19 19.87
N ASN A 71 11.00 21.30 19.06
CA ASN A 71 11.68 20.13 18.54
C ASN A 71 12.82 20.56 17.60
N ALA A 72 12.55 21.43 16.62
CA ALA A 72 13.57 21.96 15.73
C ALA A 72 14.74 22.64 16.48
N ALA A 73 14.45 23.39 17.54
CA ALA A 73 15.50 23.99 18.39
C ALA A 73 16.32 22.95 19.17
N THR A 74 15.72 21.81 19.52
CA THR A 74 16.40 20.70 20.19
C THR A 74 17.31 19.94 19.22
N TYR A 75 16.84 19.63 18.01
CA TYR A 75 17.65 19.00 16.95
C TYR A 75 18.88 19.84 16.59
N ALA A 76 18.71 21.16 16.42
CA ALA A 76 19.81 22.08 16.13
C ALA A 76 20.91 22.12 17.23
N LEU A 77 20.61 21.66 18.45
CA LEU A 77 21.56 21.59 19.56
C LEU A 77 22.27 20.23 19.66
N THR A 78 21.66 19.16 19.15
CA THR A 78 22.19 17.79 19.23
C THR A 78 22.94 17.38 17.96
N ASN A 79 22.53 17.87 16.78
CA ASN A 79 23.11 17.53 15.48
C ASN A 79 23.86 18.74 14.91
N THR A 80 25.20 18.75 15.06
CA THR A 80 26.04 19.86 14.56
C THR A 80 26.39 19.77 13.07
N GLU A 81 25.96 18.72 12.37
CA GLU A 81 26.39 18.43 10.99
C GLU A 81 25.26 18.31 9.96
N ASP A 82 23.98 18.30 10.36
CA ASP A 82 22.86 18.14 9.42
C ASP A 82 21.89 19.33 9.41
N THR A 83 21.61 19.86 8.22
CA THR A 83 20.68 21.00 8.03
C THR A 83 19.30 20.54 7.53
N ALA A 84 19.15 19.28 7.14
CA ALA A 84 17.91 18.71 6.59
C ALA A 84 16.78 18.62 7.65
N GLU A 85 17.10 18.31 8.90
CA GLU A 85 16.14 18.14 10.01
C GLU A 85 15.45 19.42 10.51
N SER A 86 15.58 20.54 9.78
CA SER A 86 14.86 21.78 10.04
C SER A 86 13.82 22.13 8.99
N GLU A 87 13.81 21.42 7.85
CA GLU A 87 12.76 21.54 6.85
C GLU A 87 11.53 20.73 7.30
N LEU A 88 10.37 21.35 7.18
CA LEU A 88 9.08 20.79 7.55
C LEU A 88 8.26 20.59 6.28
N HIS A 89 7.67 19.41 6.13
CA HIS A 89 6.79 19.05 5.03
C HIS A 89 5.33 19.13 5.50
N VAL A 90 4.55 19.98 4.84
CA VAL A 90 3.09 20.01 5.00
C VAL A 90 2.47 19.35 3.79
N THR A 91 1.99 18.13 3.98
CA THR A 91 1.30 17.37 2.94
C THR A 91 -0.19 17.67 2.99
N VAL A 92 -0.74 18.20 1.91
CA VAL A 92 -2.17 18.51 1.79
C VAL A 92 -2.79 17.58 0.76
N GLU A 93 -3.84 16.87 1.17
CA GLU A 93 -4.71 16.09 0.28
C GLU A 93 -5.96 16.90 -0.08
N PHE A 94 -6.21 17.08 -1.38
CA PHE A 94 -7.42 17.72 -1.87
C PHE A 94 -8.57 16.72 -2.09
N ALA A 95 -9.80 17.17 -1.86
CA ALA A 95 -11.00 16.42 -2.17
C ALA A 95 -11.04 16.00 -3.64
N SER A 96 -11.04 14.69 -3.89
CA SER A 96 -11.02 14.10 -5.23
C SER A 96 -12.24 13.24 -5.50
N ASN A 97 -12.77 13.38 -6.72
CA ASN A 97 -13.78 12.50 -7.29
C ASN A 97 -13.25 11.71 -8.49
N PHE A 98 -11.92 11.58 -8.63
CA PHE A 98 -11.28 10.89 -9.76
C PHE A 98 -11.91 9.52 -10.04
N MET A 99 -11.97 8.68 -9.00
CA MET A 99 -12.51 7.32 -9.08
C MET A 99 -14.01 7.27 -9.35
N GLU A 100 -14.74 8.37 -9.17
CA GLU A 100 -16.18 8.47 -9.43
C GLU A 100 -16.49 8.99 -10.84
N THR A 101 -15.47 9.47 -11.56
CA THR A 101 -15.67 10.00 -12.90
C THR A 101 -16.12 8.91 -13.88
N ALA A 102 -17.03 9.25 -14.80
CA ALA A 102 -17.49 8.33 -15.83
C ALA A 102 -16.33 7.73 -16.64
N LYS A 103 -15.28 8.52 -16.90
CA LYS A 103 -14.09 8.06 -17.63
C LYS A 103 -13.28 7.01 -16.86
N TYR A 104 -13.11 7.18 -15.54
CA TYR A 104 -12.46 6.15 -14.72
C TYR A 104 -13.31 4.87 -14.66
N GLN A 105 -14.63 5.01 -14.54
CA GLN A 105 -15.55 3.86 -14.55
C GLN A 105 -15.53 3.12 -15.91
N GLU A 106 -15.32 3.81 -17.03
CA GLU A 106 -15.05 3.17 -18.34
C GLU A 106 -13.79 2.31 -18.29
N PHE A 107 -12.68 2.81 -17.72
CA PHE A 107 -11.45 2.02 -17.57
C PHE A 107 -11.66 0.76 -16.74
N LEU A 108 -12.43 0.83 -15.66
CA LEU A 108 -12.76 -0.36 -14.85
C LEU A 108 -13.57 -1.39 -15.62
N ASN A 109 -14.49 -0.97 -16.49
CA ASN A 109 -15.25 -1.89 -17.33
C ASN A 109 -14.38 -2.52 -18.42
N GLU A 110 -13.47 -1.75 -19.04
CA GLU A 110 -12.52 -2.25 -20.04
C GLU A 110 -11.56 -3.30 -19.43
N ARG A 111 -11.14 -3.08 -18.17
CA ARG A 111 -10.23 -3.94 -17.41
C ARG A 111 -10.66 -5.41 -17.39
N GLU A 112 -11.96 -5.67 -17.25
CA GLU A 112 -12.53 -7.03 -17.13
C GLU A 112 -12.39 -7.88 -18.40
N THR A 113 -11.90 -7.30 -19.49
CA THR A 113 -11.76 -7.97 -20.81
C THR A 113 -10.30 -8.07 -21.29
N LEU A 114 -9.33 -7.64 -20.50
CA LEU A 114 -7.91 -7.68 -20.86
C LEU A 114 -7.39 -9.12 -20.70
N GLU A 115 -6.78 -9.68 -21.75
CA GLU A 115 -6.30 -11.08 -21.75
C GLU A 115 -4.77 -11.17 -21.86
N THR A 116 -4.11 -10.14 -22.40
CA THR A 116 -2.67 -10.15 -22.68
C THR A 116 -1.92 -9.02 -21.98
N ILE A 117 -0.61 -9.18 -21.79
CA ILE A 117 0.27 -8.17 -21.21
C ILE A 117 0.24 -6.86 -22.03
N ASP A 118 0.32 -6.96 -23.36
CA ASP A 118 0.30 -5.79 -24.24
C ASP A 118 -1.00 -4.99 -24.10
N GLU A 119 -2.16 -5.67 -24.05
CA GLU A 119 -3.45 -5.01 -23.83
C GLU A 119 -3.51 -4.30 -22.47
N VAL A 120 -2.94 -4.92 -21.43
CA VAL A 120 -2.83 -4.28 -20.10
C VAL A 120 -1.95 -3.05 -20.16
N HIS A 121 -0.79 -3.10 -20.80
CA HIS A 121 0.11 -1.96 -20.91
C HIS A 121 -0.50 -0.80 -21.71
N GLU A 122 -1.20 -1.09 -22.80
CA GLU A 122 -1.94 -0.08 -23.57
C GLU A 122 -3.08 0.56 -22.75
N TRP A 123 -3.83 -0.27 -22.01
CA TRP A 123 -4.87 0.20 -21.10
C TRP A 123 -4.29 1.08 -19.99
N ARG A 124 -3.22 0.65 -19.34
CA ARG A 124 -2.58 1.39 -18.23
C ARG A 124 -2.00 2.72 -18.71
N ALA A 125 -1.37 2.76 -19.89
CA ALA A 125 -0.86 4.01 -20.45
C ALA A 125 -1.96 5.07 -20.63
N ARG A 126 -3.15 4.65 -21.09
CA ARG A 126 -4.31 5.56 -21.21
C ARG A 126 -4.87 5.98 -19.86
N LEU A 127 -4.97 5.06 -18.90
CA LEU A 127 -5.42 5.35 -17.55
C LEU A 127 -4.49 6.36 -16.87
N ASN A 128 -3.18 6.13 -16.95
CA ASN A 128 -2.17 7.00 -16.35
C ASN A 128 -2.21 8.39 -16.98
N ALA A 129 -2.29 8.51 -18.32
CA ALA A 129 -2.42 9.80 -18.98
C ALA A 129 -3.66 10.59 -18.52
N TYR A 130 -4.81 9.91 -18.35
CA TYR A 130 -6.02 10.54 -17.84
C TYR A 130 -5.87 10.96 -16.36
N SER A 131 -5.28 10.09 -15.52
CA SER A 131 -5.01 10.39 -14.12
C SER A 131 -4.14 11.62 -13.98
N LYS A 132 -3.03 11.70 -14.72
CA LYS A 132 -2.11 12.85 -14.67
C LYS A 132 -2.82 14.16 -14.99
N GLU A 133 -3.54 14.20 -16.13
CA GLU A 133 -4.28 15.39 -16.53
C GLU A 133 -5.34 15.79 -15.50
N PHE A 134 -6.05 14.82 -14.92
CA PHE A 134 -7.06 15.09 -13.90
C PHE A 134 -6.45 15.71 -12.64
N HIS A 135 -5.39 15.10 -12.10
CA HIS A 135 -4.79 15.51 -10.83
C HIS A 135 -4.04 16.82 -10.93
N GLU A 136 -3.27 17.05 -12.01
CA GLU A 136 -2.64 18.35 -12.26
C GLU A 136 -3.67 19.49 -12.29
N ASN A 137 -4.82 19.27 -12.94
CA ASN A 137 -5.92 20.25 -12.97
C ASN A 137 -6.61 20.43 -11.62
N LEU A 138 -6.80 19.34 -10.85
CA LEU A 138 -7.38 19.36 -9.51
C LEU A 138 -6.51 20.21 -8.57
N VAL A 139 -5.22 19.90 -8.50
CA VAL A 139 -4.25 20.60 -7.67
C VAL A 139 -4.18 22.07 -8.08
N ALA A 140 -3.98 22.37 -9.36
CA ALA A 140 -3.91 23.76 -9.85
C ALA A 140 -5.15 24.60 -9.50
N LYS A 141 -6.35 24.00 -9.51
CA LYS A 141 -7.60 24.65 -9.13
C LYS A 141 -7.69 24.95 -7.63
N ASN A 142 -7.10 24.09 -6.79
CA ASN A 142 -7.22 24.13 -5.33
C ASN A 142 -6.00 24.76 -4.63
N MET A 143 -4.88 25.01 -5.32
CA MET A 143 -3.71 25.73 -4.76
C MET A 143 -4.06 27.08 -4.09
N LYS A 144 -5.14 27.75 -4.54
CA LYS A 144 -5.63 28.99 -3.92
C LYS A 144 -6.08 28.81 -2.46
N SER A 145 -6.44 27.60 -2.05
CA SER A 145 -6.82 27.27 -0.67
C SER A 145 -5.62 27.30 0.27
N LEU A 146 -4.40 27.32 -0.27
CA LEU A 146 -3.14 27.38 0.46
C LEU A 146 -2.57 28.81 0.52
N SER A 147 -3.36 29.85 0.19
CA SER A 147 -2.83 31.21 0.02
C SER A 147 -2.28 31.85 1.28
N ASP A 148 -2.70 31.37 2.45
CA ASP A 148 -2.27 31.86 3.76
C ASP A 148 -1.13 31.03 4.37
N MET A 149 -0.70 29.94 3.69
CA MET A 149 0.49 29.16 4.07
C MET A 149 1.75 29.81 3.51
N GLU A 150 2.73 30.02 4.38
CA GLU A 150 4.09 30.42 4.00
C GLU A 150 4.93 29.16 3.76
N TYR A 151 5.52 29.05 2.58
CA TYR A 151 6.35 27.93 2.15
C TYR A 151 7.44 28.42 1.18
N SER A 152 8.58 27.74 1.18
CA SER A 152 9.72 28.06 0.31
C SER A 152 9.57 27.45 -1.08
N ASP A 153 8.99 26.27 -1.16
CA ASP A 153 8.78 25.49 -2.38
C ASP A 153 7.62 24.48 -2.19
N TYR A 154 7.16 23.86 -3.27
CA TYR A 154 6.15 22.81 -3.20
C TYR A 154 6.30 21.78 -4.32
N ASP A 155 5.99 20.53 -4.00
CA ASP A 155 5.91 19.43 -4.96
C ASP A 155 4.45 19.04 -5.18
N VAL A 156 4.04 18.95 -6.45
CA VAL A 156 2.76 18.37 -6.83
C VAL A 156 2.98 16.89 -7.06
N ILE A 157 2.21 16.03 -6.40
CA ILE A 157 2.22 14.61 -6.71
C ILE A 157 1.27 14.39 -7.91
N GLY A 158 1.83 14.39 -9.12
CA GLY A 158 1.12 14.56 -10.39
C GLY A 158 0.06 13.50 -10.71
N TYR A 159 0.05 12.39 -9.98
CA TYR A 159 -0.86 11.26 -10.13
C TYR A 159 -1.86 11.09 -8.98
N SER A 160 -1.89 12.03 -8.04
CA SER A 160 -2.73 11.94 -6.85
C SER A 160 -3.23 13.32 -6.42
N PRO A 161 -4.19 13.40 -5.48
CA PRO A 161 -4.70 14.68 -5.00
C PRO A 161 -3.76 15.39 -4.01
N PHE A 162 -2.50 14.98 -3.91
CA PHE A 162 -1.58 15.43 -2.88
C PHE A 162 -0.64 16.52 -3.37
N VAL A 163 -0.33 17.46 -2.49
CA VAL A 163 0.74 18.45 -2.65
C VAL A 163 1.56 18.49 -1.37
N VAL A 164 2.88 18.56 -1.50
CA VAL A 164 3.80 18.67 -0.36
C VAL A 164 4.40 20.07 -0.37
N LEU A 165 4.16 20.83 0.69
CA LEU A 165 4.76 22.15 0.89
C LEU A 165 6.05 22.01 1.71
N ARG A 166 7.15 22.57 1.22
CA ARG A 166 8.40 22.70 1.98
C ARG A 166 8.39 24.02 2.74
N THR A 167 8.54 23.98 4.05
CA THR A 167 8.49 25.18 4.89
C THR A 167 9.41 25.04 6.11
N SER A 168 9.45 26.07 6.95
CA SER A 168 10.16 26.02 8.23
C SER A 168 9.17 26.05 9.40
N PRO A 169 9.53 25.47 10.56
CA PRO A 169 8.72 25.60 11.78
C PRO A 169 8.43 27.06 12.17
N ASP A 170 9.26 28.01 11.73
CA ASP A 170 9.05 29.43 12.04
C ASP A 170 7.97 30.10 11.20
N ASP A 171 7.78 29.63 9.97
CA ASP A 171 6.87 30.19 8.97
C ASP A 171 5.44 29.59 9.07
N ILE A 172 5.28 28.49 9.80
CA ILE A 172 3.96 27.91 10.11
C ILE A 172 3.28 28.62 11.28
N SER A 173 1.98 28.87 11.14
CA SER A 173 1.11 29.32 12.22
C SER A 173 -0.12 28.42 12.42
N THR A 174 -0.59 28.33 13.66
CA THR A 174 -1.84 27.64 14.04
C THR A 174 -3.04 28.11 13.22
N ALA A 175 -3.12 29.42 12.94
CA ALA A 175 -4.20 30.00 12.15
C ALA A 175 -4.15 29.54 10.69
N ALA A 176 -2.96 29.54 10.07
CA ALA A 176 -2.79 29.11 8.69
C ALA A 176 -3.16 27.63 8.49
N LEU A 177 -2.71 26.75 9.39
CA LEU A 177 -3.08 25.32 9.36
C LEU A 177 -4.60 25.13 9.50
N LEU A 178 -5.22 25.86 10.43
CA LEU A 178 -6.68 25.79 10.62
C LEU A 178 -7.45 26.36 9.42
N ASP A 179 -6.97 27.43 8.80
CA ASP A 179 -7.60 28.03 7.62
C ASP A 179 -7.56 27.07 6.41
N VAL A 180 -6.44 26.37 6.20
CA VAL A 180 -6.32 25.32 5.18
C VAL A 180 -7.25 24.16 5.49
N ALA A 181 -7.22 23.62 6.71
CA ALA A 181 -8.08 22.51 7.12
C ALA A 181 -9.58 22.88 7.09
N SER A 182 -9.92 24.16 7.21
CA SER A 182 -11.31 24.65 7.10
C SER A 182 -11.80 24.79 5.66
N CYS A 183 -10.95 24.54 4.65
CA CYS A 183 -11.37 24.59 3.26
C CYS A 183 -12.10 23.31 2.85
N ASP A 184 -13.33 23.44 2.32
CA ASP A 184 -14.11 22.30 1.77
C ASP A 184 -13.37 21.49 0.69
N SER A 185 -12.35 22.07 0.05
CA SER A 185 -11.54 21.40 -0.97
C SER A 185 -10.42 20.54 -0.39
N VAL A 186 -10.20 20.54 0.92
CA VAL A 186 -9.11 19.84 1.62
C VAL A 186 -9.71 18.70 2.44
N GLU A 187 -9.15 17.50 2.28
CA GLU A 187 -9.54 16.29 3.02
C GLU A 187 -8.60 16.09 4.21
N HIS A 188 -7.29 16.17 3.99
CA HIS A 188 -6.28 15.99 5.03
C HIS A 188 -5.14 17.00 4.90
N VAL A 189 -4.55 17.33 6.05
CA VAL A 189 -3.35 18.14 6.21
C VAL A 189 -2.45 17.43 7.20
N SER A 190 -1.34 16.91 6.71
CA SER A 190 -0.33 16.23 7.51
C SER A 190 0.91 17.10 7.65
N VAL A 191 1.47 17.15 8.85
CA VAL A 191 2.66 17.94 9.18
C VAL A 191 3.72 17.01 9.75
N ALA A 192 4.87 16.93 9.07
CA ALA A 192 6.00 16.09 9.46
C ALA A 192 7.31 16.82 9.15
N TYR A 193 8.39 16.46 9.84
CA TYR A 193 9.73 16.85 9.38
C TYR A 193 10.09 16.12 8.09
N GLU A 194 11.06 16.64 7.33
CA GLU A 194 11.61 15.88 6.20
C GLU A 194 12.14 14.53 6.72
N GLU A 195 11.56 13.44 6.24
CA GLU A 195 12.00 12.09 6.56
C GLU A 195 12.90 11.58 5.45
N ILE A 196 14.10 11.13 5.81
CA ILE A 196 15.06 10.55 4.87
C ILE A 196 14.85 9.03 4.87
N PRO A 197 14.58 8.40 3.71
CA PRO A 197 14.55 6.94 3.61
C PRO A 197 15.88 6.34 4.07
N GLU A 198 15.81 5.31 4.91
CA GLU A 198 16.97 4.59 5.41
C GLU A 198 17.01 3.14 4.88
N ASN A 199 18.23 2.68 4.60
CA ASN A 199 18.55 1.30 4.30
C ASN A 199 19.53 0.78 5.35
N SER A 200 19.11 -0.18 6.17
CA SER A 200 19.99 -0.81 7.16
C SER A 200 20.08 -2.32 6.94
N ASP A 201 21.27 -2.79 6.55
CA ASP A 201 21.62 -4.21 6.51
C ASP A 201 22.08 -4.64 7.92
N ILE A 202 21.48 -5.70 8.47
CA ILE A 202 21.83 -6.19 9.81
C ILE A 202 22.39 -7.61 9.71
N ASP A 203 23.71 -7.74 9.85
CA ASP A 203 24.36 -9.05 9.94
C ASP A 203 24.14 -9.67 11.32
N ILE A 204 23.11 -10.52 11.39
CA ILE A 204 22.78 -11.32 12.57
C ILE A 204 23.50 -12.67 12.53
N GLY A 205 23.81 -13.24 13.70
CA GLY A 205 24.53 -14.51 13.90
C GLY A 205 23.86 -15.79 13.38
N TYR A 206 22.88 -15.66 12.49
CA TYR A 206 22.25 -16.76 11.77
C TYR A 206 23.12 -17.23 10.59
N PRO A 207 23.07 -18.53 10.24
CA PRO A 207 23.77 -19.05 9.08
C PRO A 207 23.19 -18.46 7.80
N THR A 208 24.05 -18.18 6.82
CA THR A 208 23.63 -17.85 5.47
C THR A 208 22.90 -19.04 4.85
N VAL A 209 21.71 -18.82 4.29
CA VAL A 209 21.00 -19.84 3.50
C VAL A 209 21.46 -19.76 2.05
N GLU A 210 21.76 -20.88 1.42
CA GLU A 210 22.17 -20.92 0.01
C GLU A 210 21.00 -20.54 -0.91
N TRP A 211 21.30 -19.90 -2.04
CA TRP A 211 20.30 -19.38 -2.97
C TRP A 211 19.23 -20.40 -3.39
N ASP A 212 19.65 -21.61 -3.76
CA ASP A 212 18.74 -22.68 -4.17
C ASP A 212 17.77 -23.09 -3.06
N ASP A 213 18.21 -23.04 -1.80
CA ASP A 213 17.38 -23.35 -0.64
C ASP A 213 16.41 -22.20 -0.35
N CYS A 214 16.83 -20.94 -0.58
CA CYS A 214 15.92 -19.80 -0.58
C CYS A 214 14.83 -19.94 -1.67
N LEU A 215 15.21 -20.33 -2.89
CA LEU A 215 14.24 -20.58 -3.97
C LEU A 215 13.27 -21.72 -3.66
N ARG A 216 13.73 -22.79 -3.01
CA ARG A 216 12.86 -23.90 -2.55
C ARG A 216 11.90 -23.44 -1.46
N ALA A 217 12.38 -22.61 -0.54
CA ALA A 217 11.58 -22.07 0.54
C ALA A 217 10.39 -21.24 0.02
N VAL A 218 10.62 -20.43 -1.01
CA VAL A 218 9.55 -19.61 -1.63
C VAL A 218 8.78 -20.32 -2.75
N GLY A 219 8.98 -21.64 -2.93
CA GLY A 219 8.31 -22.43 -3.97
C GLY A 219 8.63 -21.98 -5.40
N ALA A 220 9.80 -21.38 -5.65
CA ALA A 220 10.19 -20.86 -6.96
C ALA A 220 11.29 -21.68 -7.66
N TYR A 221 11.92 -22.62 -6.97
CA TYR A 221 13.08 -23.37 -7.48
C TYR A 221 12.84 -23.99 -8.85
N ASP A 222 11.74 -24.74 -9.00
CA ASP A 222 11.45 -25.45 -10.26
C ASP A 222 11.08 -24.49 -11.40
N VAL A 223 10.39 -23.38 -11.08
CA VAL A 223 10.03 -22.34 -12.06
C VAL A 223 11.29 -21.66 -12.61
N VAL A 224 12.20 -21.27 -11.71
CA VAL A 224 13.44 -20.57 -12.05
C VAL A 224 14.46 -21.50 -12.73
N ASP A 225 14.76 -22.67 -12.13
CA ASP A 225 15.77 -23.61 -12.63
C ASP A 225 15.46 -24.13 -14.04
N LYS A 226 14.18 -24.37 -14.33
CA LYS A 226 13.73 -24.88 -15.64
C LYS A 226 13.36 -23.77 -16.62
N GLY A 227 13.33 -22.51 -16.18
CA GLY A 227 12.86 -21.37 -16.97
C GLY A 227 11.42 -21.55 -17.45
N ILE A 228 10.51 -22.00 -16.57
CA ILE A 228 9.09 -22.17 -16.90
C ILE A 228 8.46 -20.81 -17.20
N TYR A 229 8.78 -19.84 -16.35
CA TYR A 229 8.52 -18.43 -16.51
C TYR A 229 9.82 -17.69 -16.20
N THR A 230 9.98 -16.50 -16.78
CA THR A 230 11.19 -15.69 -16.70
C THR A 230 10.91 -14.22 -16.36
N GLY A 231 9.65 -13.83 -16.21
CA GLY A 231 9.18 -12.45 -16.07
C GLY A 231 8.96 -11.75 -17.40
N ASP A 232 8.95 -12.47 -18.53
CA ASP A 232 8.87 -11.86 -19.86
C ASP A 232 7.63 -10.96 -20.01
N GLY A 233 7.84 -9.78 -20.58
CA GLY A 233 6.82 -8.73 -20.71
C GLY A 233 6.40 -8.04 -19.41
N VAL A 234 6.79 -8.52 -18.22
CA VAL A 234 6.43 -7.87 -16.95
C VAL A 234 7.37 -6.70 -16.68
N ARG A 235 6.82 -5.53 -16.37
CA ARG A 235 7.56 -4.32 -16.01
C ARG A 235 7.70 -4.21 -14.49
N VAL A 236 8.93 -4.31 -14.00
CA VAL A 236 9.26 -4.30 -12.57
C VAL A 236 9.98 -3.00 -12.21
N GLY A 237 9.35 -2.17 -11.37
CA GLY A 237 10.02 -1.04 -10.73
C GLY A 237 10.87 -1.49 -9.56
N ILE A 238 12.12 -1.02 -9.48
CA ILE A 238 12.99 -1.16 -8.31
C ILE A 238 13.22 0.25 -7.77
N TYR A 239 12.58 0.55 -6.63
CA TYR A 239 12.62 1.87 -6.03
C TYR A 239 13.85 2.01 -5.11
N GLU A 240 15.02 2.07 -5.74
CA GLU A 240 16.35 2.11 -5.14
C GLU A 240 17.23 3.14 -5.85
N VAL A 241 18.41 3.47 -5.33
CA VAL A 241 19.32 4.44 -5.99
C VAL A 241 19.65 4.03 -7.44
N GLY A 242 18.98 4.70 -8.40
CA GLY A 242 18.96 4.26 -9.81
C GLY A 242 20.11 4.78 -10.68
N GLU A 243 20.49 6.06 -10.59
CA GLU A 243 21.52 6.64 -11.48
C GLU A 243 22.85 5.88 -11.37
N LEU A 244 23.25 5.58 -10.14
CA LEU A 244 24.56 5.03 -9.79
C LEU A 244 24.61 3.49 -9.77
N LEU A 245 23.53 2.81 -10.14
CA LEU A 245 23.49 1.34 -10.22
C LEU A 245 24.59 0.81 -11.17
N ASP A 246 25.44 -0.09 -10.66
CA ASP A 246 26.54 -0.71 -11.42
C ASP A 246 26.03 -1.78 -12.40
N MET A 247 25.77 -1.34 -13.63
CA MET A 247 25.33 -2.21 -14.74
C MET A 247 26.40 -3.16 -15.26
N THR A 248 27.65 -3.05 -14.79
CA THR A 248 28.74 -3.96 -15.21
C THR A 248 28.82 -5.22 -14.36
N HIS A 249 28.07 -5.26 -13.25
CA HIS A 249 28.00 -6.42 -12.38
C HIS A 249 27.49 -7.67 -13.10
N THR A 250 28.03 -8.85 -12.75
CA THR A 250 27.74 -10.13 -13.42
C THR A 250 26.25 -10.48 -13.45
N ASN A 251 25.49 -10.10 -12.40
CA ASN A 251 24.05 -10.36 -12.35
C ASN A 251 23.23 -9.42 -13.26
N LEU A 252 23.74 -8.22 -13.55
CA LEU A 252 22.99 -7.16 -14.22
C LEU A 252 23.39 -6.97 -15.70
N ILE A 253 24.59 -7.43 -16.08
CA ILE A 253 25.10 -7.28 -17.43
C ILE A 253 24.19 -7.99 -18.45
N GLY A 254 23.76 -7.25 -19.48
CA GLY A 254 22.90 -7.78 -20.55
C GLY A 254 21.43 -7.93 -20.18
N LYS A 255 21.02 -7.51 -18.98
CA LYS A 255 19.61 -7.50 -18.54
C LYS A 255 18.87 -6.27 -19.04
N ASN A 256 17.55 -6.39 -19.19
CA ASN A 256 16.69 -5.30 -19.64
C ASN A 256 16.43 -4.33 -18.47
N ILE A 257 17.40 -3.44 -18.21
CA ILE A 257 17.34 -2.48 -17.10
C ILE A 257 17.37 -1.05 -17.65
N ILE A 258 16.32 -0.30 -17.36
CA ILE A 258 16.16 1.12 -17.66
C ILE A 258 16.34 1.88 -16.35
N LYS A 259 17.39 2.70 -16.29
CA LYS A 259 17.71 3.50 -15.11
C LYS A 259 17.25 4.93 -15.32
N ARG A 260 16.52 5.51 -14.36
CA ARG A 260 16.21 6.95 -14.38
C ARG A 260 17.51 7.72 -14.19
N ASN A 261 17.83 8.58 -15.15
CA ASN A 261 18.95 9.50 -15.02
C ASN A 261 18.50 10.72 -14.19
N TYR A 262 18.41 10.50 -12.88
CA TYR A 262 18.05 11.50 -11.90
C TYR A 262 19.18 11.55 -10.89
N THR A 263 19.79 12.72 -10.75
CA THR A 263 20.78 13.00 -9.71
C THR A 263 20.03 13.66 -8.57
N PRO A 264 19.65 12.92 -7.51
CA PRO A 264 19.29 13.55 -6.26
C PRO A 264 20.33 14.61 -5.89
N ASN A 265 19.89 15.62 -5.15
CA ASN A 265 20.80 16.51 -4.45
C ASN A 265 21.54 15.70 -3.36
N TYR A 266 22.47 14.81 -3.75
CA TYR A 266 23.41 14.10 -2.87
C TYR A 266 24.40 15.05 -2.17
N VAL A 267 24.13 16.36 -2.20
CA VAL A 267 24.99 17.41 -1.66
C VAL A 267 25.27 17.24 -0.17
N ASN A 268 24.47 16.44 0.54
CA ASN A 268 24.62 16.15 1.96
C ASN A 268 25.10 14.72 2.26
N MET A 269 25.25 13.83 1.27
CA MET A 269 25.77 12.47 1.51
C MET A 269 27.28 12.40 1.34
N THR A 270 27.93 11.68 2.25
CA THR A 270 29.34 11.30 2.14
C THR A 270 29.56 10.32 0.98
N PRO A 271 30.79 10.24 0.43
CA PRO A 271 31.12 9.23 -0.57
C PRO A 271 30.88 7.78 -0.13
N GLU A 272 30.97 7.51 1.18
CA GLU A 272 30.72 6.19 1.75
C GLU A 272 29.22 5.84 1.72
N GLU A 273 28.35 6.75 2.14
CA GLU A 273 26.90 6.56 2.08
C GLU A 273 26.41 6.38 0.64
N ILE A 274 26.96 7.16 -0.29
CA ILE A 274 26.67 6.98 -1.72
C ILE A 274 27.09 5.58 -2.18
N SER A 275 28.30 5.14 -1.82
CA SER A 275 28.79 3.81 -2.18
C SER A 275 27.88 2.70 -1.62
N ASN A 276 27.50 2.80 -0.35
CA ASN A 276 26.62 1.83 0.31
C ASN A 276 25.25 1.77 -0.36
N ALA A 277 24.66 2.93 -0.68
CA ALA A 277 23.37 2.98 -1.37
C ALA A 277 23.45 2.38 -2.78
N CYS A 278 24.57 2.55 -3.49
CA CYS A 278 24.80 1.91 -4.80
C CYS A 278 24.94 0.39 -4.70
N GLU A 279 25.67 -0.09 -3.68
CA GLU A 279 25.81 -1.53 -3.42
C GLU A 279 24.47 -2.16 -3.05
N HIS A 280 23.69 -1.51 -2.19
CA HIS A 280 22.34 -1.94 -1.82
C HIS A 280 21.44 -2.03 -3.05
N ALA A 281 21.38 -0.98 -3.86
CA ALA A 281 20.60 -0.96 -5.10
C ALA A 281 21.00 -2.10 -6.05
N ARG A 282 22.30 -2.37 -6.20
CA ARG A 282 22.82 -3.50 -6.99
C ARG A 282 22.36 -4.84 -6.43
N ASP A 283 22.40 -5.01 -5.12
CA ASP A 283 22.12 -6.28 -4.45
C ASP A 283 20.61 -6.59 -4.48
N VAL A 284 19.75 -5.61 -4.17
CA VAL A 284 18.29 -5.69 -4.30
C VAL A 284 17.88 -6.00 -5.74
N THR A 285 18.42 -5.23 -6.71
CA THR A 285 18.12 -5.46 -8.14
C THR A 285 18.57 -6.86 -8.58
N SER A 286 19.71 -7.34 -8.08
CA SER A 286 20.21 -8.68 -8.40
C SER A 286 19.28 -9.79 -7.92
N VAL A 287 18.66 -9.68 -6.74
CA VAL A 287 17.71 -10.68 -6.25
C VAL A 287 16.52 -10.81 -7.20
N ALA A 288 15.90 -9.69 -7.58
CA ALA A 288 14.75 -9.69 -8.47
C ALA A 288 15.12 -10.22 -9.88
N VAL A 289 16.26 -9.78 -10.42
CA VAL A 289 16.79 -10.24 -11.72
C VAL A 289 17.14 -11.72 -11.75
N LEU A 290 17.63 -12.28 -10.64
CA LEU A 290 17.97 -13.72 -10.58
C LEU A 290 16.72 -14.61 -10.55
N ILE A 291 15.57 -14.08 -10.14
CA ILE A 291 14.29 -14.81 -10.12
C ILE A 291 13.50 -14.59 -11.43
N ALA A 292 13.39 -13.33 -11.88
CA ALA A 292 12.68 -12.93 -13.10
C ALA A 292 13.66 -12.34 -14.14
N PRO A 293 14.51 -13.19 -14.76
CA PRO A 293 15.64 -12.74 -15.57
C PRO A 293 15.32 -12.00 -16.86
N GLU A 294 14.10 -12.09 -17.39
CA GLU A 294 13.68 -11.48 -18.66
C GLU A 294 12.62 -10.39 -18.46
N ALA A 295 12.29 -10.03 -17.21
CA ALA A 295 11.47 -8.86 -16.91
C ALA A 295 12.15 -7.55 -17.36
N GLU A 296 11.32 -6.53 -17.62
CA GLU A 296 11.79 -5.17 -17.89
C GLU A 296 11.93 -4.42 -16.56
N PHE A 297 13.17 -4.18 -16.12
CA PHE A 297 13.43 -3.50 -14.86
C PHE A 297 13.56 -1.99 -15.06
N TYR A 298 12.85 -1.23 -14.25
CA TYR A 298 12.92 0.22 -14.18
C TYR A 298 13.49 0.59 -12.82
N VAL A 299 14.63 1.28 -12.76
CA VAL A 299 15.31 1.58 -11.48
C VAL A 299 15.42 3.09 -11.30
N SER A 300 14.88 3.62 -10.20
CA SER A 300 14.92 5.06 -9.87
C SER A 300 15.08 5.28 -8.38
N ALA A 301 15.86 6.29 -8.01
CA ALA A 301 16.16 6.65 -6.63
C ALA A 301 14.89 7.06 -5.85
N HIS A 302 14.84 6.75 -4.55
CA HIS A 302 13.74 7.03 -3.62
C HIS A 302 13.55 8.50 -3.20
N TYR A 303 14.02 9.45 -4.01
CA TYR A 303 13.90 10.89 -3.73
C TYR A 303 12.98 11.58 -4.74
N GLY A 304 12.14 12.50 -4.24
CA GLY A 304 11.25 13.36 -5.05
C GLY A 304 10.06 12.62 -5.67
N ASP A 305 9.69 13.02 -6.90
CA ASP A 305 8.56 12.50 -7.71
C ASP A 305 8.76 11.06 -8.24
N SER A 306 9.66 10.28 -7.65
CA SER A 306 10.17 9.06 -8.30
C SER A 306 9.19 7.89 -8.34
N LEU A 307 8.19 7.86 -7.47
CA LEU A 307 7.06 6.93 -7.59
C LEU A 307 6.27 7.16 -8.89
N GLU A 308 6.09 8.43 -9.27
CA GLU A 308 5.39 8.82 -10.50
C GLU A 308 6.11 8.35 -11.74
N TRP A 309 7.44 8.29 -11.69
CA TRP A 309 8.21 7.79 -12.82
C TRP A 309 7.89 6.33 -13.12
N PHE A 310 7.70 5.47 -12.12
CA PHE A 310 7.27 4.09 -12.37
C PHE A 310 5.86 4.02 -12.98
N ILE A 311 4.98 4.94 -12.59
CA ILE A 311 3.65 5.08 -13.21
C ILE A 311 3.77 5.56 -14.66
N ASP A 312 4.64 6.54 -14.95
CA ASP A 312 4.95 7.00 -16.31
C ASP A 312 5.50 5.86 -17.18
N GLN A 313 6.33 4.97 -16.61
CA GLN A 313 6.87 3.80 -17.31
C GLN A 313 5.84 2.64 -17.43
N GLY A 314 4.71 2.75 -16.72
CA GLY A 314 3.66 1.74 -16.72
C GLY A 314 4.07 0.45 -16.01
N CYS A 315 4.92 0.53 -14.98
CA CYS A 315 5.32 -0.64 -14.19
C CYS A 315 4.09 -1.41 -13.68
N ASP A 316 4.19 -2.74 -13.69
CA ASP A 316 3.18 -3.67 -13.22
C ASP A 316 3.28 -3.89 -11.71
N ILE A 317 4.52 -3.98 -11.24
CA ILE A 317 4.89 -4.19 -9.85
C ILE A 317 6.08 -3.31 -9.48
N VAL A 318 6.10 -2.77 -8.27
CA VAL A 318 7.20 -1.96 -7.75
C VAL A 318 7.68 -2.51 -6.42
N ASN A 319 8.98 -2.70 -6.32
CA ASN A 319 9.69 -3.13 -5.12
C ASN A 319 10.22 -1.91 -4.35
N CYS A 320 9.81 -1.75 -3.10
CA CYS A 320 10.27 -0.73 -2.16
C CYS A 320 11.07 -1.42 -1.04
N SER A 321 12.40 -1.43 -1.14
CA SER A 321 13.29 -2.08 -0.18
C SER A 321 14.01 -1.08 0.74
N PHE A 322 13.28 -0.03 1.09
CA PHE A 322 13.62 1.04 2.02
C PHE A 322 12.43 1.27 2.96
N GLY A 323 12.70 1.95 4.09
CA GLY A 323 11.66 2.47 4.97
C GLY A 323 12.05 3.86 5.49
N TYR A 324 11.10 4.56 6.10
CA TYR A 324 11.38 5.83 6.78
C TYR A 324 11.62 5.57 8.28
N ASN A 325 12.46 6.40 8.92
CA ASN A 325 12.65 6.38 10.36
C ASN A 325 11.60 7.29 11.02
N ASP A 326 10.34 6.86 10.93
CA ASP A 326 9.20 7.76 10.99
C ASP A 326 8.32 7.54 12.24
N GLY A 327 8.68 6.57 13.09
CA GLY A 327 7.89 6.23 14.27
C GLY A 327 6.92 5.11 13.97
N LEU A 328 5.83 5.02 14.75
CA LEU A 328 4.95 3.85 14.75
C LEU A 328 3.70 4.05 13.91
N GLY A 329 3.29 3.01 13.20
CA GLY A 329 1.97 2.92 12.58
C GLY A 329 1.85 3.52 11.18
N TYR A 330 0.60 3.64 10.73
CA TYR A 330 0.24 4.19 9.43
C TYR A 330 0.49 5.68 9.38
N LYS A 331 0.97 6.21 8.24
CA LYS A 331 1.19 7.64 8.04
C LYS A 331 0.46 8.19 6.83
N HIS A 332 -0.47 9.12 7.07
CA HIS A 332 -1.24 9.74 5.99
C HIS A 332 -0.40 10.55 5.01
N ASN A 333 0.72 11.15 5.43
CA ASN A 333 1.61 11.87 4.51
C ASN A 333 2.41 10.95 3.58
N VAL A 334 2.53 9.65 3.87
CA VAL A 334 3.34 8.69 3.10
C VAL A 334 2.46 7.55 2.58
N ASP A 335 1.92 6.73 3.47
CA ASP A 335 1.18 5.51 3.14
C ASP A 335 -0.08 5.77 2.31
N ALA A 336 -0.79 6.86 2.58
CA ALA A 336 -1.96 7.24 1.80
C ALA A 336 -1.60 7.49 0.32
N ILE A 337 -0.40 8.01 0.03
CA ILE A 337 0.02 8.16 -1.36
C ILE A 337 0.13 6.77 -2.00
N TYR A 338 0.77 5.80 -1.34
CA TYR A 338 0.89 4.43 -1.88
C TYR A 338 -0.48 3.75 -2.05
N ASP A 339 -1.35 3.85 -1.04
CA ASP A 339 -2.69 3.31 -1.08
C ASP A 339 -3.52 3.88 -2.24
N TYR A 340 -3.37 5.19 -2.50
CA TYR A 340 -4.05 5.88 -3.58
C TYR A 340 -3.53 5.37 -4.92
N GLN A 341 -2.21 5.29 -5.09
CA GLN A 341 -1.59 4.87 -6.34
C GLN A 341 -1.93 3.42 -6.67
N VAL A 342 -1.87 2.50 -5.70
CA VAL A 342 -2.26 1.09 -5.91
C VAL A 342 -3.70 0.99 -6.42
N LYS A 343 -4.64 1.68 -5.78
CA LYS A 343 -6.06 1.59 -6.13
C LYS A 343 -6.41 2.30 -7.44
N THR A 344 -5.80 3.45 -7.72
CA THR A 344 -6.12 4.26 -8.91
C THR A 344 -5.39 3.80 -10.15
N HIS A 345 -4.15 3.34 -10.03
CA HIS A 345 -3.32 2.93 -11.16
C HIS A 345 -3.25 1.41 -11.35
N ARG A 346 -3.85 0.64 -10.44
CA ARG A 346 -3.90 -0.83 -10.49
C ARG A 346 -2.50 -1.41 -10.64
N ILE A 347 -1.60 -0.89 -9.83
CA ILE A 347 -0.19 -1.28 -9.77
C ILE A 347 0.03 -2.02 -8.45
N THR A 348 0.87 -3.04 -8.46
CA THR A 348 1.21 -3.78 -7.23
C THR A 348 2.44 -3.15 -6.58
N MET A 349 2.32 -2.81 -5.29
CA MET A 349 3.44 -2.29 -4.51
C MET A 349 3.86 -3.36 -3.50
N VAL A 350 5.15 -3.66 -3.43
CA VAL A 350 5.74 -4.62 -2.49
C VAL A 350 6.78 -3.90 -1.65
N ALA A 351 6.50 -3.73 -0.36
CA ALA A 351 7.34 -2.98 0.57
C ALA A 351 7.99 -3.90 1.61
N CYS A 352 9.21 -3.59 2.05
CA CYS A 352 9.81 -4.30 3.17
C CYS A 352 9.15 -3.91 4.49
N ALA A 353 9.12 -4.82 5.46
CA ALA A 353 8.68 -4.51 6.81
C ALA A 353 9.64 -3.55 7.55
N GLY A 354 10.93 -3.57 7.20
CA GLY A 354 12.00 -2.89 7.95
C GLY A 354 12.85 -3.86 8.77
N ASN A 355 13.91 -3.34 9.38
CA ASN A 355 14.85 -4.12 10.19
C ASN A 355 15.08 -3.46 11.56
N THR A 356 15.14 -4.25 12.65
CA THR A 356 15.32 -3.70 13.99
C THR A 356 16.73 -3.12 14.20
N SER A 357 16.85 -1.80 14.20
CA SER A 357 18.09 -1.07 14.47
C SER A 357 18.02 -0.31 15.81
N SER A 358 19.11 0.35 16.21
CA SER A 358 19.09 1.26 17.37
C SER A 358 18.19 2.49 17.18
N GLN A 359 17.65 2.69 15.98
CA GLN A 359 16.74 3.80 15.66
C GLN A 359 15.28 3.35 15.54
N SER A 360 15.02 2.11 15.14
CA SER A 360 13.69 1.49 15.19
C SER A 360 13.52 0.71 16.51
N GLU A 361 13.66 1.38 17.66
CA GLU A 361 13.73 0.72 18.98
C GLU A 361 12.50 -0.16 19.30
N PHE A 362 11.37 0.09 18.63
CA PHE A 362 10.13 -0.67 18.78
C PHE A 362 10.07 -1.92 17.88
N GLY A 363 10.92 -2.05 16.87
CA GLY A 363 10.86 -3.18 15.93
C GLY A 363 9.57 -3.24 15.10
N GLU A 364 8.93 -2.09 14.88
CA GLU A 364 7.67 -1.99 14.14
C GLU A 364 7.86 -1.79 12.64
N VAL A 365 6.83 -2.16 11.88
CA VAL A 365 6.78 -1.94 10.44
C VAL A 365 6.89 -0.44 10.14
N SER A 366 7.73 -0.08 9.17
CA SER A 366 7.94 1.31 8.74
C SER A 366 7.16 1.63 7.46
N SER A 367 6.81 2.90 7.23
CA SER A 367 6.28 3.34 5.94
C SER A 367 7.31 3.11 4.83
N PRO A 368 6.91 2.71 3.60
CA PRO A 368 5.55 2.51 3.10
C PRO A 368 4.99 1.09 3.36
N GLY A 369 5.62 0.30 4.23
CA GLY A 369 5.15 -1.02 4.64
C GLY A 369 3.87 -0.98 5.49
N CYS A 370 3.51 0.18 6.04
CA CYS A 370 2.27 0.37 6.79
C CYS A 370 1.04 0.58 5.89
N ALA A 371 1.23 1.06 4.65
CA ALA A 371 0.17 1.22 3.67
C ALA A 371 -0.67 -0.05 3.49
N VAL A 372 -1.99 0.09 3.50
CA VAL A 372 -2.93 -1.03 3.62
C VAL A 372 -3.03 -1.83 2.32
N ASN A 373 -3.00 -1.15 1.17
CA ASN A 373 -3.08 -1.72 -0.16
C ASN A 373 -1.72 -2.26 -0.67
N THR A 374 -0.62 -2.04 0.06
CA THR A 374 0.71 -2.59 -0.30
C THR A 374 0.85 -4.03 0.22
N ILE A 375 1.71 -4.82 -0.42
CA ILE A 375 2.14 -6.12 0.09
C ILE A 375 3.39 -5.91 0.91
N THR A 376 3.31 -6.09 2.23
CA THR A 376 4.45 -5.91 3.13
C THR A 376 5.15 -7.22 3.41
N VAL A 377 6.47 -7.23 3.27
CA VAL A 377 7.30 -8.45 3.31
C VAL A 377 8.16 -8.47 4.58
N GLY A 378 7.86 -9.44 5.43
CA GLY A 378 8.66 -9.79 6.60
C GLY A 378 9.84 -10.69 6.25
N GLY A 379 10.57 -11.12 7.29
CA GLY A 379 11.80 -11.87 7.14
C GLY A 379 11.85 -13.14 7.99
N VAL A 380 12.21 -14.26 7.38
CA VAL A 380 12.42 -15.54 8.09
C VAL A 380 13.84 -16.04 7.96
N ASN A 381 14.39 -16.62 9.01
CA ASN A 381 15.68 -17.32 8.97
C ASN A 381 15.47 -18.83 9.01
N CYS A 382 16.46 -19.58 8.52
CA CYS A 382 16.47 -21.02 8.60
C CYS A 382 17.52 -21.50 9.60
N PHE A 383 17.09 -22.31 10.57
CA PHE A 383 17.98 -22.97 11.53
C PHE A 383 17.72 -24.48 11.53
N TYR A 384 18.72 -25.27 11.13
CA TYR A 384 18.61 -26.73 10.97
C TYR A 384 17.42 -27.20 10.11
N GLY A 385 17.06 -26.43 9.08
CA GLY A 385 15.96 -26.76 8.16
C GLY A 385 14.58 -26.32 8.64
N ALA A 386 14.48 -25.66 9.80
CA ALA A 386 13.25 -25.03 10.28
C ALA A 386 13.31 -23.52 9.99
N TRP A 387 12.27 -23.02 9.30
CA TRP A 387 12.09 -21.59 9.06
C TRP A 387 11.34 -20.96 10.22
N SER A 388 11.82 -19.82 10.70
CA SER A 388 11.20 -19.07 11.80
C SER A 388 11.36 -17.57 11.58
N HIS A 389 10.55 -16.76 12.26
CA HIS A 389 10.67 -15.30 12.25
C HIS A 389 12.12 -14.86 12.54
N SER A 390 12.62 -13.88 11.78
CA SER A 390 13.91 -13.25 12.03
C SER A 390 13.74 -12.21 13.13
N ALA A 391 14.42 -12.37 14.27
CA ALA A 391 14.38 -11.39 15.37
C ALA A 391 14.85 -9.97 15.00
N SER A 392 15.38 -9.77 13.78
CA SER A 392 15.72 -8.46 13.22
C SER A 392 14.80 -7.99 12.11
N ALA A 393 13.76 -8.74 11.75
CA ALA A 393 12.69 -8.23 10.89
C ALA A 393 11.68 -7.49 11.76
N CYS A 394 11.24 -6.33 11.28
CA CYS A 394 10.18 -5.58 11.94
C CYS A 394 8.80 -6.26 11.77
N TYR A 395 7.90 -5.98 12.71
CA TYR A 395 6.56 -6.58 12.79
C TYR A 395 5.59 -5.68 13.58
N ILE A 396 4.28 -5.86 13.45
CA ILE A 396 3.31 -5.03 14.21
C ILE A 396 2.87 -5.75 15.48
N TYR A 397 2.94 -5.07 16.64
CA TYR A 397 2.42 -5.63 17.89
C TYR A 397 0.88 -5.72 17.90
N PRO A 398 0.30 -6.88 18.23
CA PRO A 398 -1.15 -7.11 18.17
C PRO A 398 -1.97 -6.26 19.17
N ASP A 399 -1.36 -5.84 20.29
CA ASP A 399 -2.01 -5.03 21.33
C ASP A 399 -2.07 -3.53 21.01
N ASN A 400 -1.55 -3.09 19.86
CA ASN A 400 -1.64 -1.70 19.42
C ASN A 400 -3.04 -1.41 18.85
N ASP A 401 -3.72 -0.37 19.38
CA ASP A 401 -5.03 0.03 18.91
C ASP A 401 -5.05 0.43 17.42
N PHE A 402 -3.89 0.69 16.83
CA PHE A 402 -3.67 1.03 15.41
C PHE A 402 -3.09 -0.12 14.56
N ALA A 403 -2.91 -1.32 15.12
CA ALA A 403 -2.30 -2.45 14.41
C ALA A 403 -3.10 -2.90 13.17
N ILE A 404 -2.52 -2.75 11.98
CA ILE A 404 -2.97 -3.40 10.74
C ILE A 404 -2.23 -4.74 10.61
N VAL A 405 -2.83 -5.76 9.99
CA VAL A 405 -2.15 -7.04 9.73
C VAL A 405 -0.96 -6.84 8.77
N LYS A 406 0.23 -6.65 9.34
CA LYS A 406 1.51 -6.51 8.64
C LYS A 406 2.63 -7.19 9.45
N PRO A 407 3.63 -7.81 8.80
CA PRO A 407 3.74 -8.01 7.36
C PRO A 407 2.61 -8.91 6.81
N ASN A 408 2.35 -8.86 5.50
CA ASN A 408 1.31 -9.72 4.91
C ASN A 408 1.84 -11.14 4.71
N VAL A 409 3.09 -11.27 4.30
CA VAL A 409 3.81 -12.53 4.07
C VAL A 409 5.30 -12.33 4.39
N SER A 410 6.05 -13.42 4.46
CA SER A 410 7.51 -13.38 4.66
C SER A 410 8.28 -14.15 3.60
N ALA A 411 9.58 -13.86 3.51
CA ALA A 411 10.54 -14.58 2.68
C ALA A 411 11.90 -14.68 3.40
N PRO A 412 12.86 -15.47 2.90
CA PRO A 412 14.17 -15.60 3.52
C PRO A 412 14.83 -14.23 3.79
N TYR A 413 15.26 -14.02 5.04
CA TYR A 413 15.87 -12.78 5.53
C TYR A 413 17.36 -12.73 5.23
N LYS A 414 18.07 -13.84 5.46
CA LYS A 414 19.51 -13.97 5.25
C LYS A 414 19.82 -15.01 4.18
N MET A 415 20.45 -14.58 3.10
CA MET A 415 20.67 -15.40 1.90
C MET A 415 22.05 -15.18 1.28
N GLY A 416 22.57 -16.23 0.65
CA GLY A 416 23.78 -16.18 -0.17
C GLY A 416 23.41 -15.84 -1.61
N ILE A 417 23.44 -14.55 -1.95
CA ILE A 417 23.09 -14.08 -3.29
C ILE A 417 24.23 -14.43 -4.27
N PRO A 418 23.97 -15.13 -5.39
CA PRO A 418 24.97 -15.46 -6.39
C PRO A 418 25.78 -14.23 -6.83
N TYR A 419 27.11 -14.38 -6.87
CA TYR A 419 28.09 -13.34 -7.25
C TYR A 419 28.15 -12.09 -6.35
N ILE A 420 27.35 -12.04 -5.27
CA ILE A 420 27.36 -10.96 -4.27
C ILE A 420 27.88 -11.48 -2.93
N GLY A 421 27.35 -12.60 -2.45
CA GLY A 421 27.68 -13.16 -1.14
C GLY A 421 26.52 -13.10 -0.15
N SER A 422 26.84 -13.22 1.14
CA SER A 422 25.82 -13.22 2.20
C SER A 422 25.27 -11.82 2.43
N LYS A 423 23.95 -11.71 2.42
CA LYS A 423 23.18 -10.49 2.71
C LYS A 423 22.01 -10.80 3.63
N ALA A 424 21.63 -9.84 4.46
CA ALA A 424 20.63 -10.00 5.50
C ALA A 424 19.79 -8.72 5.66
N GLY A 425 18.47 -8.86 5.60
CA GLY A 425 17.54 -7.75 5.68
C GLY A 425 16.23 -8.05 4.95
N THR A 426 15.12 -7.46 5.41
CA THR A 426 13.84 -7.51 4.68
C THR A 426 13.94 -6.86 3.30
N SER A 427 14.92 -5.97 3.09
CA SER A 427 15.33 -5.45 1.79
C SER A 427 15.75 -6.52 0.77
N PHE A 428 16.15 -7.72 1.20
CA PHE A 428 16.43 -8.85 0.28
C PHE A 428 15.28 -9.85 0.22
N SER A 429 14.48 -9.97 1.28
CA SER A 429 13.21 -10.73 1.27
C SER A 429 12.20 -10.15 0.28
N THR A 430 12.09 -8.82 0.23
CA THR A 430 11.13 -8.08 -0.61
C THR A 430 11.34 -8.33 -2.11
N PRO A 431 12.55 -8.20 -2.70
CA PRO A 431 12.77 -8.49 -4.10
C PRO A 431 12.64 -9.99 -4.42
N MET A 432 12.76 -10.90 -3.45
CA MET A 432 12.38 -12.31 -3.67
C MET A 432 10.88 -12.45 -3.93
N VAL A 433 10.05 -11.82 -3.08
CA VAL A 433 8.58 -11.79 -3.26
C VAL A 433 8.21 -11.11 -4.57
N THR A 434 8.80 -9.94 -4.87
CA THR A 434 8.59 -9.22 -6.14
C THR A 434 8.91 -10.10 -7.34
N GLY A 435 10.04 -10.82 -7.32
CA GLY A 435 10.44 -11.74 -8.39
C GLY A 435 9.43 -12.88 -8.57
N CYS A 436 8.99 -13.51 -7.48
CA CYS A 436 7.96 -14.55 -7.54
C CYS A 436 6.65 -14.03 -8.13
N ILE A 437 6.21 -12.84 -7.73
CA ILE A 437 4.99 -12.22 -8.30
C ILE A 437 5.20 -11.91 -9.78
N ALA A 438 6.37 -11.41 -10.21
CA ALA A 438 6.65 -11.15 -11.62
C ALA A 438 6.57 -12.43 -12.48
N LEU A 439 7.10 -13.56 -11.99
CA LEU A 439 6.94 -14.86 -12.65
C LEU A 439 5.48 -15.29 -12.74
N PHE A 440 4.70 -15.06 -11.66
CA PHE A 440 3.28 -15.35 -11.65
C PHE A 440 2.48 -14.48 -12.62
N LEU A 441 2.86 -13.21 -12.77
CA LEU A 441 2.20 -12.22 -13.63
C LEU A 441 2.42 -12.52 -15.12
N GLU A 442 3.59 -13.01 -15.53
CA GLU A 442 3.82 -13.51 -16.89
C GLU A 442 2.83 -14.64 -17.22
N ALA A 443 2.67 -15.57 -16.28
CA ALA A 443 1.78 -16.70 -16.44
C ALA A 443 0.29 -16.31 -16.45
N ASN A 444 -0.06 -15.21 -15.77
CA ASN A 444 -1.45 -14.79 -15.52
C ASN A 444 -1.65 -13.28 -15.70
N PRO A 445 -1.65 -12.76 -16.95
CA PRO A 445 -1.73 -11.31 -17.22
C PRO A 445 -2.97 -10.61 -16.65
N SER A 446 -4.07 -11.34 -16.40
CA SER A 446 -5.26 -10.77 -15.75
C SER A 446 -5.00 -10.23 -14.34
N TYR A 447 -3.91 -10.66 -13.69
CA TYR A 447 -3.53 -10.19 -12.36
C TYR A 447 -2.78 -8.86 -12.37
N LEU A 448 -2.25 -8.44 -13.52
CA LEU A 448 -1.51 -7.20 -13.67
C LEU A 448 -2.33 -5.97 -13.25
N THR A 449 -3.66 -6.04 -13.28
CA THR A 449 -4.57 -4.91 -12.97
C THR A 449 -5.45 -5.14 -11.72
N THR A 450 -5.15 -6.18 -10.94
CA THR A 450 -5.95 -6.60 -9.79
C THR A 450 -5.05 -6.90 -8.58
N PRO A 451 -4.43 -5.87 -7.97
CA PRO A 451 -3.57 -6.07 -6.79
C PRO A 451 -4.29 -6.77 -5.63
N GLU A 452 -5.61 -6.58 -5.48
CA GLU A 452 -6.45 -7.34 -4.54
C GLU A 452 -6.39 -8.85 -4.78
N LYS A 453 -6.35 -9.30 -6.05
CA LYS A 453 -6.24 -10.74 -6.34
C LYS A 453 -4.88 -11.28 -5.94
N ILE A 454 -3.81 -10.52 -6.18
CA ILE A 454 -2.46 -10.91 -5.76
C ILE A 454 -2.41 -11.04 -4.23
N LEU A 455 -2.93 -10.04 -3.49
CA LEU A 455 -2.93 -10.06 -2.03
C LEU A 455 -3.67 -11.28 -1.47
N SER A 456 -4.92 -11.55 -1.89
CA SER A 456 -5.62 -12.76 -1.44
C SER A 456 -4.91 -14.06 -1.85
N LEU A 457 -4.27 -14.10 -3.02
CA LEU A 457 -3.59 -15.29 -3.51
C LEU A 457 -2.34 -15.60 -2.68
N ILE A 458 -1.48 -14.61 -2.43
CA ILE A 458 -0.27 -14.80 -1.60
C ILE A 458 -0.65 -15.18 -0.16
N THR A 459 -1.72 -14.61 0.38
CA THR A 459 -2.19 -14.90 1.74
C THR A 459 -2.75 -16.32 1.85
N ALA A 460 -3.59 -16.76 0.91
CA ALA A 460 -4.20 -18.10 0.94
C ALA A 460 -3.21 -19.24 0.64
N THR A 461 -2.02 -18.92 0.11
CA THR A 461 -1.02 -19.91 -0.30
C THR A 461 0.25 -19.88 0.54
N ALA A 462 0.31 -18.97 1.51
CA ALA A 462 1.45 -18.85 2.42
C ALA A 462 1.58 -20.08 3.33
N GLN A 463 2.83 -20.46 3.59
CA GLN A 463 3.20 -21.60 4.40
C GLN A 463 3.56 -21.18 5.82
N GLU A 464 2.96 -21.84 6.80
CA GLU A 464 3.31 -21.62 8.21
C GLU A 464 4.78 -21.91 8.45
N THR A 465 5.42 -21.02 9.21
CA THR A 465 6.76 -21.24 9.75
C THR A 465 6.70 -22.18 10.95
N SER A 466 7.86 -22.63 11.42
CA SER A 466 7.95 -23.56 12.55
C SER A 466 7.55 -22.95 13.89
N ASP A 467 7.55 -21.63 13.99
CA ASP A 467 7.18 -20.82 15.16
C ASP A 467 5.83 -20.13 15.00
N TYR A 468 5.10 -20.38 13.90
CA TYR A 468 3.86 -19.69 13.57
C TYR A 468 2.84 -19.74 14.71
N SER A 469 2.32 -18.59 15.10
CA SER A 469 1.22 -18.42 16.03
C SER A 469 0.07 -17.58 15.46
N ASN A 470 -1.12 -17.79 16.00
CA ASN A 470 -2.33 -17.07 15.61
C ASN A 470 -2.50 -15.85 16.53
N ASP A 471 -1.75 -14.77 16.26
CA ASP A 471 -1.67 -13.57 17.10
C ASP A 471 -2.72 -12.52 16.71
N ILE A 472 -2.97 -12.35 15.41
CA ILE A 472 -3.99 -11.44 14.86
C ILE A 472 -4.96 -12.25 13.98
N GLY A 473 -5.99 -12.84 14.60
CA GLY A 473 -6.86 -13.79 13.91
C GLY A 473 -6.08 -15.07 13.56
N GLU A 474 -6.02 -15.44 12.27
CA GLU A 474 -5.20 -16.56 11.79
C GLU A 474 -3.80 -16.11 11.27
N PHE A 475 -3.43 -14.85 11.51
CA PHE A 475 -2.12 -14.30 11.14
C PHE A 475 -1.15 -14.31 12.34
N ASP A 476 0.12 -14.56 12.03
CA ASP A 476 1.25 -14.38 12.94
C ASP A 476 1.73 -12.93 12.88
N ASP A 477 2.08 -12.34 14.03
CA ASP A 477 2.50 -10.94 14.09
C ASP A 477 3.83 -10.70 13.38
N GLY A 478 4.77 -11.65 13.50
CA GLY A 478 6.12 -11.59 12.94
C GLY A 478 6.24 -12.02 11.48
N VAL A 479 5.43 -12.98 11.03
CA VAL A 479 5.53 -13.52 9.66
C VAL A 479 4.29 -13.34 8.78
N GLY A 480 3.22 -12.74 9.32
CA GLY A 480 1.97 -12.53 8.60
C GLY A 480 1.23 -13.83 8.35
N ALA A 481 0.79 -14.06 7.11
CA ALA A 481 0.16 -15.32 6.70
C ALA A 481 1.16 -16.49 6.61
N GLY A 482 2.46 -16.22 6.75
CA GLY A 482 3.55 -17.17 6.62
C GLY A 482 4.47 -16.85 5.45
N MET A 483 5.29 -17.82 5.05
CA MET A 483 6.24 -17.69 3.95
C MET A 483 5.54 -17.84 2.59
N ILE A 484 5.83 -16.94 1.64
CA ILE A 484 5.27 -17.02 0.28
C ILE A 484 5.58 -18.37 -0.39
N ASN A 485 4.69 -18.86 -1.25
CA ASN A 485 4.94 -20.05 -2.06
C ASN A 485 4.41 -19.93 -3.50
N LEU A 486 5.31 -19.73 -4.46
CA LEU A 486 4.97 -19.52 -5.88
C LEU A 486 4.31 -20.76 -6.52
N ASP A 487 4.79 -21.98 -6.25
CA ASP A 487 4.18 -23.21 -6.75
C ASP A 487 2.70 -23.32 -6.31
N MET A 488 2.41 -22.98 -5.05
CA MET A 488 1.05 -22.98 -4.52
C MET A 488 0.20 -21.83 -5.10
N MET A 489 0.78 -20.65 -5.33
CA MET A 489 0.11 -19.56 -6.07
C MET A 489 -0.32 -20.01 -7.46
N LEU A 490 0.56 -20.66 -8.22
CA LEU A 490 0.26 -21.19 -9.55
C LEU A 490 -0.83 -22.27 -9.50
N CYS A 491 -0.84 -23.13 -8.47
CA CYS A 491 -1.85 -24.16 -8.28
C CYS A 491 -3.23 -23.60 -7.86
N ALA A 492 -3.26 -22.60 -6.99
CA ALA A 492 -4.49 -22.04 -6.42
C ALA A 492 -5.15 -20.97 -7.30
N ASN A 493 -4.46 -20.45 -8.33
CA ASN A 493 -4.97 -19.46 -9.26
C ASN A 493 -6.41 -19.74 -9.79
N PRO A 494 -6.80 -20.96 -10.20
CA PRO A 494 -8.17 -21.25 -10.65
C PRO A 494 -9.26 -21.06 -9.57
N ASN A 495 -8.87 -20.98 -8.30
CA ASN A 495 -9.75 -20.79 -7.15
C ASN A 495 -9.84 -19.33 -6.68
N CYS A 496 -9.19 -18.40 -7.40
CA CYS A 496 -9.26 -16.98 -7.11
C CYS A 496 -10.48 -16.34 -7.77
N ILE A 497 -11.25 -15.60 -6.98
CA ILE A 497 -12.51 -15.01 -7.38
C ILE A 497 -12.46 -13.52 -7.09
N GLY A 498 -12.60 -12.70 -8.14
CA GLY A 498 -12.79 -11.26 -7.99
C GLY A 498 -14.28 -10.93 -7.81
N ALA A 499 -14.55 -9.94 -6.95
CA ALA A 499 -15.85 -9.33 -6.77
C ALA A 499 -15.71 -7.80 -6.71
N TYR A 500 -16.81 -7.10 -6.92
CA TYR A 500 -16.86 -5.65 -6.81
C TYR A 500 -18.09 -5.26 -6.01
N ASN A 501 -17.88 -4.64 -4.84
CA ASN A 501 -18.98 -4.30 -3.95
C ASN A 501 -19.37 -2.82 -4.07
N THR A 502 -20.62 -2.56 -4.42
CA THR A 502 -21.22 -1.22 -4.47
C THR A 502 -22.35 -1.04 -3.44
N ASN A 503 -22.48 -1.95 -2.48
CA ASN A 503 -23.54 -1.90 -1.47
C ASN A 503 -23.16 -0.95 -0.32
N PHE A 504 -24.15 -0.24 0.22
CA PHE A 504 -24.00 0.64 1.38
C PHE A 504 -24.74 0.12 2.62
N SER A 505 -25.38 -1.05 2.50
CA SER A 505 -26.16 -1.66 3.58
C SER A 505 -25.27 -2.57 4.43
N LEU A 506 -25.52 -2.57 5.73
CA LEU A 506 -24.89 -3.49 6.68
C LEU A 506 -25.40 -4.92 6.52
N ASP A 507 -24.56 -5.87 6.94
CA ASP A 507 -24.85 -7.30 7.06
C ASP A 507 -25.35 -7.94 5.75
N VAL A 508 -24.77 -7.52 4.62
CA VAL A 508 -25.13 -8.07 3.30
C VAL A 508 -24.12 -9.11 2.85
N GLU A 509 -24.62 -10.23 2.35
CA GLU A 509 -23.83 -11.21 1.61
C GLU A 509 -23.30 -10.59 0.33
N ILE A 510 -21.98 -10.44 0.25
CA ILE A 510 -21.28 -9.87 -0.91
C ILE A 510 -20.87 -10.98 -1.87
N HIS A 511 -20.48 -12.12 -1.33
CA HIS A 511 -20.04 -13.26 -2.12
C HIS A 511 -20.37 -14.59 -1.44
N ASN A 512 -20.68 -15.61 -2.23
CA ASN A 512 -20.97 -16.96 -1.77
C ASN A 512 -20.49 -17.96 -2.82
N SER A 513 -19.43 -18.68 -2.50
CA SER A 513 -18.89 -19.74 -3.34
C SER A 513 -18.99 -21.09 -2.61
N SER A 514 -18.82 -22.18 -3.35
CA SER A 514 -18.91 -23.53 -2.82
C SER A 514 -17.73 -24.38 -3.28
N VAL A 515 -17.23 -25.20 -2.37
CA VAL A 515 -16.07 -26.07 -2.59
C VAL A 515 -16.34 -27.44 -1.98
N TYR A 516 -15.96 -28.51 -2.68
CA TYR A 516 -16.07 -29.85 -2.12
C TYR A 516 -14.78 -30.19 -1.36
N LEU A 517 -14.90 -30.56 -0.09
CA LEU A 517 -13.79 -31.03 0.74
C LEU A 517 -14.02 -32.48 1.14
N SER A 518 -12.95 -33.27 1.11
CA SER A 518 -12.88 -34.60 1.72
C SER A 518 -12.48 -34.48 3.19
N VAL A 519 -12.76 -35.51 3.98
CA VAL A 519 -12.34 -35.49 5.39
C VAL A 519 -10.82 -35.53 5.47
N GLY A 520 -10.23 -34.59 6.23
CA GLY A 520 -8.79 -34.43 6.35
C GLY A 520 -8.16 -33.53 5.30
N ASP A 521 -8.91 -32.99 4.34
CA ASP A 521 -8.40 -31.93 3.47
C ASP A 521 -8.18 -30.66 4.32
N ASP A 522 -7.02 -30.04 4.16
CA ASP A 522 -6.73 -28.74 4.75
C ASP A 522 -7.11 -27.65 3.73
N ILE A 523 -7.94 -26.69 4.14
CA ILE A 523 -8.31 -25.53 3.35
C ILE A 523 -7.79 -24.25 4.00
N GLN A 524 -7.14 -23.41 3.20
CA GLN A 524 -6.85 -22.02 3.53
C GLN A 524 -7.70 -21.12 2.64
N VAL A 525 -8.35 -20.12 3.22
CA VAL A 525 -9.19 -19.16 2.50
C VAL A 525 -8.79 -17.76 2.90
N ALA A 526 -8.39 -16.95 1.92
CA ALA A 526 -8.09 -15.54 2.16
C ALA A 526 -9.04 -14.62 1.40
N LEU A 527 -9.51 -13.60 2.10
CA LEU A 527 -10.22 -12.46 1.53
C LEU A 527 -9.25 -11.27 1.53
N SER A 528 -9.35 -10.42 0.52
CA SER A 528 -8.72 -9.10 0.56
C SER A 528 -9.50 -8.06 -0.24
N TRP A 529 -9.30 -6.78 0.06
CA TRP A 529 -9.93 -5.69 -0.68
C TRP A 529 -9.03 -4.46 -0.75
N LEU A 530 -9.30 -3.55 -1.70
CA LEU A 530 -8.60 -2.26 -1.74
C LEU A 530 -9.38 -1.15 -1.04
N ILE A 531 -8.76 -0.51 -0.06
CA ILE A 531 -9.38 0.55 0.74
C ILE A 531 -9.40 1.89 0.00
N ASP A 532 -10.36 2.77 0.33
CA ASP A 532 -10.31 4.17 -0.10
C ASP A 532 -9.65 5.01 0.99
N ILE A 533 -8.92 6.04 0.58
CA ILE A 533 -8.36 7.02 1.50
C ILE A 533 -9.28 8.22 1.43
N LYS A 534 -10.17 8.33 2.40
CA LYS A 534 -10.96 9.54 2.60
C LYS A 534 -11.10 9.78 4.09
N ALA A 535 -11.09 11.06 4.46
CA ALA A 535 -11.36 11.50 5.82
C ALA A 535 -12.71 10.96 6.26
N SER A 536 -12.76 10.38 7.45
CA SER A 536 -14.05 10.04 8.06
C SER A 536 -14.79 11.33 8.40
N THR A 537 -15.81 11.69 7.60
CA THR A 537 -16.77 12.74 7.97
C THR A 537 -17.72 12.31 9.10
N TYR A 538 -17.50 11.16 9.73
CA TYR A 538 -18.46 10.51 10.61
C TYR A 538 -17.94 10.50 12.05
N GLU A 539 -18.58 11.28 12.93
CA GLU A 539 -18.34 11.17 14.36
C GLU A 539 -18.66 9.73 14.83
N SER A 540 -17.66 9.09 15.44
CA SER A 540 -17.78 7.85 16.23
C SER A 540 -18.89 7.90 17.29
N SER A 541 -19.36 9.10 17.64
CA SER A 541 -20.35 9.35 18.69
C SER A 541 -21.79 8.93 18.34
N LEU A 542 -22.13 8.72 17.06
CA LEU A 542 -23.53 8.52 16.62
C LEU A 542 -23.92 7.07 16.31
N THR A 543 -22.98 6.12 16.18
CA THR A 543 -23.29 4.74 15.74
C THR A 543 -22.85 3.59 16.64
N GLY A 544 -22.07 3.84 17.72
CA GLY A 544 -21.58 2.73 18.55
C GLY A 544 -20.65 1.78 17.78
N ASP A 545 -19.74 2.37 17.01
CA ASP A 545 -18.61 1.83 16.23
C ASP A 545 -18.72 0.37 15.72
N ILE A 546 -19.15 0.26 14.45
CA ILE A 546 -19.13 -0.96 13.63
C ILE A 546 -18.09 -0.85 12.48
N ASN A 547 -17.35 0.26 12.41
CA ASN A 547 -16.26 0.50 11.45
C ASN A 547 -15.02 0.97 12.22
N LEU A 548 -13.83 0.63 11.73
CA LEU A 548 -12.58 1.10 12.33
C LEU A 548 -11.99 2.30 11.62
N HIS A 549 -11.39 3.15 12.44
CA HIS A 549 -10.62 4.32 12.06
C HIS A 549 -9.17 4.01 12.41
N VAL A 550 -8.36 3.63 11.42
CA VAL A 550 -6.91 3.63 11.60
C VAL A 550 -6.48 5.06 11.30
N GLU A 551 -6.19 5.84 12.33
CA GLU A 551 -5.71 7.24 12.20
C GLU A 551 -6.55 8.16 11.29
N GLY A 552 -7.89 8.00 11.32
CA GLY A 552 -8.79 8.80 10.48
C GLY A 552 -9.04 8.23 9.08
N ILE A 553 -8.54 7.03 8.78
CA ILE A 553 -8.78 6.33 7.52
C ILE A 553 -9.93 5.34 7.69
N TYR A 554 -10.85 5.44 6.74
CA TYR A 554 -12.01 4.58 6.68
C TYR A 554 -11.69 3.28 5.95
N VAL A 555 -11.79 2.16 6.67
CA VAL A 555 -11.72 0.83 6.06
C VAL A 555 -13.10 0.18 6.13
N THR A 556 -13.65 -0.23 4.98
CA THR A 556 -14.86 -1.03 4.95
C THR A 556 -14.57 -2.39 5.60
N ASP A 557 -15.35 -2.76 6.60
CA ASP A 557 -15.20 -4.03 7.34
C ASP A 557 -15.93 -5.17 6.61
N TYR A 558 -15.19 -6.21 6.24
CA TYR A 558 -15.71 -7.41 5.58
C TYR A 558 -15.31 -8.65 6.38
N ASP A 559 -16.31 -9.46 6.75
CA ASP A 559 -16.09 -10.72 7.47
C ASP A 559 -16.09 -11.91 6.51
N LEU A 560 -15.27 -12.92 6.82
CA LEU A 560 -15.16 -14.18 6.09
C LEU A 560 -15.69 -15.35 6.91
N TYR A 561 -16.51 -16.21 6.31
CA TYR A 561 -17.07 -17.40 6.96
C TYR A 561 -16.96 -18.65 6.10
N LEU A 562 -16.70 -19.78 6.75
CA LEU A 562 -16.73 -21.12 6.18
C LEU A 562 -17.87 -21.92 6.81
N TYR A 563 -18.79 -22.41 5.98
CA TYR A 563 -19.92 -23.26 6.38
C TYR A 563 -19.69 -24.70 5.94
N ASP A 564 -20.01 -25.67 6.79
CA ASP A 564 -20.05 -27.09 6.41
C ASP A 564 -21.28 -27.45 5.57
N ALA A 565 -21.35 -28.72 5.14
CA ALA A 565 -22.45 -29.24 4.33
C ALA A 565 -23.82 -29.26 5.05
N ASN A 566 -23.87 -28.98 6.35
CA ASN A 566 -25.11 -28.85 7.14
C ASN A 566 -25.43 -27.38 7.46
N ASP A 567 -24.76 -26.42 6.81
CA ASP A 567 -24.87 -24.98 7.04
C ASP A 567 -24.46 -24.53 8.46
N ASN A 568 -23.59 -25.29 9.15
CA ASN A 568 -22.96 -24.80 10.37
C ASN A 568 -21.71 -23.99 10.01
N ILE A 569 -21.50 -22.84 10.66
CA ILE A 569 -20.22 -22.12 10.61
C ILE A 569 -19.17 -23.00 11.29
N VAL A 570 -18.14 -23.39 10.57
CA VAL A 570 -17.01 -24.19 11.09
C VAL A 570 -15.78 -23.34 11.34
N ALA A 571 -15.63 -22.23 10.63
CA ALA A 571 -14.58 -21.25 10.85
C ALA A 571 -15.03 -19.86 10.36
N SER A 572 -14.43 -18.82 10.91
CA SER A 572 -14.68 -17.43 10.51
C SER A 572 -13.47 -16.57 10.83
N SER A 573 -13.30 -15.49 10.08
CA SER A 573 -12.34 -14.43 10.35
C SER A 573 -13.08 -13.10 10.26
N GLN A 574 -12.85 -12.25 11.25
CA GLN A 574 -13.56 -10.97 11.48
C GLN A 574 -12.55 -9.92 11.97
N ILE A 575 -11.41 -9.88 11.31
CA ILE A 575 -10.32 -8.96 11.60
C ILE A 575 -10.79 -7.58 11.18
N LYS A 576 -11.18 -6.83 12.20
CA LYS A 576 -11.72 -5.50 12.00
C LYS A 576 -10.67 -4.52 11.42
N LYS A 577 -9.38 -4.74 11.71
CA LYS A 577 -8.26 -3.83 11.35
C LYS A 577 -7.49 -4.35 10.15
N GLY A 578 -7.65 -3.69 9.00
CA GLY A 578 -6.91 -3.98 7.77
C GLY A 578 -7.82 -4.39 6.63
N ASN A 579 -7.23 -4.96 5.58
CA ASN A 579 -7.92 -5.29 4.34
C ASN A 579 -7.76 -6.75 3.93
N VAL A 580 -7.54 -7.63 4.90
CA VAL A 580 -7.33 -9.06 4.70
C VAL A 580 -8.04 -9.87 5.79
N GLU A 581 -8.58 -11.02 5.39
CA GLU A 581 -9.06 -12.06 6.30
C GLU A 581 -8.43 -13.39 5.92
N LEU A 582 -8.21 -14.26 6.90
CA LEU A 582 -7.66 -15.60 6.67
C LEU A 582 -8.39 -16.62 7.53
N ILE A 583 -8.82 -17.71 6.90
CA ILE A 583 -9.31 -18.92 7.56
C ILE A 583 -8.36 -20.06 7.23
N ARG A 584 -7.96 -20.83 8.24
CA ARG A 584 -7.29 -22.12 8.11
C ARG A 584 -8.16 -23.20 8.75
N TRP A 585 -8.47 -24.28 8.02
CA TRP A 585 -9.39 -25.30 8.53
C TRP A 585 -9.11 -26.70 7.96
N THR A 586 -9.12 -27.72 8.83
CA THR A 586 -9.12 -29.13 8.41
C THR A 586 -10.54 -29.68 8.35
N ALA A 587 -10.99 -30.11 7.18
CA ALA A 587 -12.34 -30.64 6.98
C ALA A 587 -12.61 -31.88 7.86
N THR A 588 -13.57 -31.78 8.77
CA THR A 588 -13.97 -32.87 9.68
C THR A 588 -15.01 -33.81 9.08
N SER A 589 -15.59 -33.45 7.94
CA SER A 589 -16.58 -34.25 7.20
C SER A 589 -16.43 -34.02 5.71
N SER A 590 -16.74 -35.03 4.89
CA SER A 590 -16.75 -34.85 3.44
C SER A 590 -18.06 -34.25 2.97
N GLY A 591 -18.00 -33.21 2.14
CA GLY A 591 -19.19 -32.52 1.66
C GLY A 591 -18.88 -31.22 0.93
N VAL A 592 -19.94 -30.54 0.51
CA VAL A 592 -19.83 -29.20 -0.07
C VAL A 592 -19.83 -28.19 1.06
N TYR A 593 -18.71 -27.51 1.22
CA TYR A 593 -18.54 -26.36 2.09
C TYR A 593 -18.90 -25.08 1.32
N ARG A 594 -19.37 -24.06 2.02
CA ARG A 594 -19.63 -22.74 1.44
C ARG A 594 -18.69 -21.71 2.05
N ILE A 595 -18.12 -20.86 1.21
CA ILE A 595 -17.29 -19.73 1.61
C ILE A 595 -18.12 -18.48 1.37
N VAL A 596 -18.35 -17.69 2.41
CA VAL A 596 -19.25 -16.54 2.36
C VAL A 596 -18.54 -15.30 2.88
N VAL A 597 -18.70 -14.20 2.16
CA VAL A 597 -18.19 -12.88 2.54
C VAL A 597 -19.38 -11.99 2.88
N TYR A 598 -19.35 -11.37 4.05
CA TYR A 598 -20.33 -10.38 4.45
C TYR A 598 -19.68 -9.01 4.59
N GLN A 599 -20.41 -7.97 4.19
CA GLN A 599 -20.08 -6.61 4.57
C GLN A 599 -20.61 -6.36 5.99
N ALA A 600 -19.72 -6.36 6.98
CA ALA A 600 -20.05 -6.14 8.39
C ALA A 600 -20.08 -4.64 8.75
N GLY A 601 -19.27 -3.84 8.05
CA GLY A 601 -19.20 -2.40 8.21
C GLY A 601 -19.97 -1.63 7.14
N TYR A 602 -20.23 -0.34 7.38
CA TYR A 602 -20.69 0.50 6.29
C TYR A 602 -19.59 0.58 5.23
N LYS A 603 -19.97 0.78 3.97
CA LYS A 603 -19.03 1.20 2.94
C LYS A 603 -18.94 2.72 2.97
N HIS A 604 -17.75 3.27 2.71
CA HIS A 604 -17.60 4.71 2.54
C HIS A 604 -18.59 5.22 1.47
N LEU A 605 -19.24 6.35 1.72
CA LEU A 605 -20.35 6.92 0.91
C LEU A 605 -19.90 7.50 -0.45
N ASN A 606 -18.85 6.94 -1.06
CA ASN A 606 -18.46 7.23 -2.44
C ASN A 606 -19.17 6.28 -3.41
N ASN A 607 -19.31 6.73 -4.67
CA ASN A 607 -19.90 5.91 -5.72
C ASN A 607 -18.91 4.86 -6.29
N SER A 608 -17.63 4.87 -5.89
CA SER A 608 -16.66 3.86 -6.31
C SER A 608 -16.86 2.58 -5.50
N GLY A 609 -17.03 1.43 -6.16
CA GLY A 609 -17.09 0.15 -5.44
C GLY A 609 -15.74 -0.31 -4.89
N ASP A 610 -15.79 -1.21 -3.91
CA ASP A 610 -14.60 -1.85 -3.34
C ASP A 610 -14.22 -3.05 -4.22
N PRO A 611 -13.02 -3.09 -4.80
CA PRO A 611 -12.47 -4.29 -5.41
C PRO A 611 -12.17 -5.29 -4.30
N ILE A 612 -12.76 -6.48 -4.40
CA ILE A 612 -12.64 -7.56 -3.43
C ILE A 612 -12.11 -8.80 -4.15
N SER A 613 -11.27 -9.57 -3.48
CA SER A 613 -10.82 -10.87 -3.97
C SER A 613 -10.87 -11.92 -2.88
N LEU A 614 -11.36 -13.10 -3.25
CA LEU A 614 -11.39 -14.30 -2.43
C LEU A 614 -10.56 -15.38 -3.11
N THR A 615 -9.61 -15.98 -2.41
CA THR A 615 -8.83 -17.13 -2.91
C THR A 615 -8.88 -18.25 -1.89
N TYR A 616 -9.02 -19.49 -2.34
CA TYR A 616 -8.83 -20.66 -1.48
C TYR A 616 -7.80 -21.65 -2.05
N CYS A 617 -7.04 -22.25 -1.14
CA CYS A 617 -6.05 -23.28 -1.40
C CYS A 617 -6.41 -24.54 -0.61
N ILE A 618 -6.29 -25.71 -1.23
CA ILE A 618 -6.56 -27.00 -0.60
C ILE A 618 -5.28 -27.83 -0.69
N THR A 619 -4.86 -28.44 0.43
CA THR A 619 -3.66 -29.28 0.52
C THR A 619 -3.92 -30.65 1.12
#